data_AF-A0A7V5WLN5-F1
#
_entry.id   AF-A0A7V5WLN5-F1
#
_cell.length_a   1.000
_cell.length_b   1.000
_cell.length_c   1.000
_cell.angle_alpha   90.00
_cell.angle_beta   90.00
_cell.angle_gamma   90.00
#
_symmetry.space_group_name_H-M   'P 1'
#
loop_
_entity.id
_entity.type
_entity.pdbx_description
1 polymer ?
#
loop_
_entity_poly.entity_id
_entity_poly.type
_entity_poly.pdbx_seq_one_letter_code
_entity_poly.pdbx_strand_id
1 'polypeptide(L)'
;MLETLESGRAYKKFEEWISAQGGELASLDNLELAKNKFELVADKSGYLSKLDALSFGNAVKVLGGGRATKEDEIDLGVGVVLHKKIGDTVTEGDSLLTIYHNDRGFKDALGLIQNAIEISDNLVDAPRLIFEVL
;
A
#
# COMPACT_ATOMS: atom_id res chain seq x y z
N MET A 1 -12.83 22.92 1.57
CA MET A 1 -12.11 21.65 1.33
C MET A 1 -12.70 20.51 2.16
N LEU A 2 -12.88 20.66 3.47
CA LEU A 2 -13.56 19.64 4.29
C LEU A 2 -15.03 19.44 3.90
N GLU A 3 -15.78 20.53 3.74
CA GLU A 3 -17.20 20.48 3.33
C GLU A 3 -17.42 19.68 2.03
N THR A 4 -16.52 19.78 1.05
CA THR A 4 -16.60 19.02 -0.21
C THR A 4 -16.33 17.52 -0.06
N LEU A 5 -15.54 17.14 0.95
CA LEU A 5 -15.31 15.73 1.31
C LEU A 5 -16.50 15.19 2.08
N GLU A 6 -16.96 15.91 3.11
CA GLU A 6 -18.05 15.49 4.00
C GLU A 6 -19.40 15.42 3.30
N SER A 7 -19.67 16.34 2.38
CA SER A 7 -20.91 16.34 1.59
C SER A 7 -20.97 15.28 0.49
N GLY A 8 -19.88 14.53 0.27
CA GLY A 8 -19.78 13.53 -0.81
C GLY A 8 -19.64 14.13 -2.21
N ARG A 9 -19.61 15.47 -2.36
CA ARG A 9 -19.47 16.13 -3.67
C ARG A 9 -18.16 15.75 -4.38
N ALA A 10 -17.08 15.55 -3.63
CA ALA A 10 -15.81 15.07 -4.20
C ALA A 10 -15.95 13.67 -4.82
N TYR A 11 -16.63 12.75 -4.13
CA TYR A 11 -16.85 11.38 -4.62
C TYR A 11 -17.73 11.37 -5.87
N LYS A 12 -18.84 12.11 -5.85
CA LYS A 12 -19.70 12.26 -7.04
C LYS A 12 -18.92 12.79 -8.23
N LYS A 13 -18.01 13.75 -8.01
CA LYS A 13 -17.20 14.28 -9.10
C LYS A 13 -16.20 13.26 -9.66
N PHE A 14 -15.67 12.39 -8.80
CA PHE A 14 -14.82 11.27 -9.20
C PHE A 14 -15.60 10.26 -10.07
N GLU A 15 -16.84 9.92 -9.71
CA GLU A 15 -17.70 9.05 -10.54
C GLU A 15 -17.97 9.66 -11.92
N GLU A 16 -18.36 10.94 -11.97
CA GLU A 16 -18.55 11.67 -13.24
C GLU A 16 -17.28 11.63 -14.11
N TRP A 17 -16.09 11.75 -13.51
CA TRP A 17 -14.81 11.72 -14.22
C TRP A 17 -14.47 10.34 -14.80
N ILE A 18 -14.77 9.26 -14.07
CA ILE A 18 -14.61 7.89 -14.56
C ILE A 18 -15.53 7.65 -15.76
N SER A 19 -16.82 7.97 -15.61
CA SER A 19 -17.80 7.76 -16.69
C SER A 19 -17.47 8.59 -17.93
N ALA A 20 -16.95 9.81 -17.77
CA ALA A 20 -16.52 10.65 -18.88
C ALA A 20 -15.37 10.04 -19.72
N GLN A 21 -14.62 9.08 -19.18
CA GLN A 21 -13.56 8.35 -19.88
C GLN A 21 -14.00 6.96 -20.35
N GLY A 22 -15.28 6.62 -20.22
CA GLY A 22 -15.83 5.32 -20.61
C GLY A 22 -15.60 4.21 -19.57
N GLY A 23 -15.17 4.56 -18.35
CA GLY A 23 -15.11 3.60 -17.25
C GLY A 23 -16.48 3.36 -16.63
N GLU A 24 -16.73 2.14 -16.17
CA GLU A 24 -17.93 1.77 -15.42
C GLU A 24 -17.54 1.43 -13.97
N LEU A 25 -17.96 2.25 -13.03
CA LEU A 25 -17.77 2.01 -11.60
C LEU A 25 -19.09 1.56 -10.98
N ALA A 26 -19.44 0.28 -11.14
CA ALA A 26 -20.67 -0.26 -10.57
C ALA A 26 -20.60 -0.37 -9.03
N SER A 27 -19.42 -0.69 -8.49
CA SER A 27 -19.08 -0.63 -7.07
C SER A 27 -17.56 -0.65 -6.92
N LEU A 28 -17.03 -0.08 -5.84
CA LEU A 28 -15.62 -0.26 -5.46
C LEU A 28 -15.31 -1.72 -5.09
N ASP A 29 -16.31 -2.49 -4.67
CA ASP A 29 -16.17 -3.91 -4.32
C ASP A 29 -15.97 -4.82 -5.52
N ASN A 30 -16.19 -4.32 -6.74
CA ASN A 30 -16.04 -5.08 -7.98
C ASN A 30 -14.62 -5.01 -8.56
N LEU A 31 -13.69 -4.33 -7.89
CA LEU A 31 -12.30 -4.32 -8.33
C LEU A 31 -11.68 -5.71 -8.12
N GLU A 32 -11.17 -6.30 -9.19
CA GLU A 32 -10.49 -7.59 -9.13
C GLU A 32 -9.21 -7.47 -8.31
N LEU A 33 -9.21 -8.12 -7.14
CA LEU A 33 -8.02 -8.27 -6.31
C LEU A 33 -7.36 -9.62 -6.58
N ALA A 34 -6.06 -9.72 -6.30
CA ALA A 34 -5.34 -10.98 -6.41
C ALA A 34 -5.96 -12.06 -5.52
N LYS A 35 -5.82 -13.31 -5.95
CA LYS A 35 -6.49 -14.47 -5.33
C LYS A 35 -5.98 -14.76 -3.93
N ASN A 36 -4.69 -14.56 -3.69
CA ASN A 36 -4.04 -14.87 -2.44
C ASN A 36 -3.71 -13.60 -1.66
N LYS A 37 -3.81 -13.71 -0.34
CA LYS A 37 -3.42 -12.66 0.61
C LYS A 37 -2.45 -13.26 1.62
N PHE A 38 -1.39 -12.52 1.93
CA PHE A 38 -0.45 -12.85 2.98
C PHE A 38 -0.36 -11.69 3.98
N GLU A 39 -0.55 -12.01 5.25
CA GLU A 39 -0.44 -11.05 6.34
C GLU A 39 0.97 -11.11 6.95
N LEU A 40 1.67 -9.98 6.94
CA LEU A 40 2.96 -9.85 7.63
C LEU A 40 2.72 -9.18 8.98
N VAL A 41 3.02 -9.93 10.04
CA VAL A 41 2.88 -9.49 11.43
C VAL A 41 4.20 -9.00 12.01
N ALA A 42 4.13 -8.19 13.06
CA ALA A 42 5.29 -7.73 13.81
C ALA A 42 5.94 -8.90 14.56
N ASP A 43 7.26 -9.03 14.46
CA ASP A 43 8.06 -10.05 15.14
C ASP A 43 8.43 -9.64 16.58
N LYS A 44 8.28 -8.36 16.92
CA LYS A 44 8.45 -7.82 18.27
C LYS A 44 7.59 -6.59 18.50
N SER A 45 7.42 -6.24 19.77
CA SER A 45 6.76 -4.99 20.16
C SER A 45 7.72 -3.80 20.09
N GLY A 46 7.22 -2.60 19.79
CA GLY A 46 8.02 -1.38 19.71
C GLY A 46 7.32 -0.27 18.92
N TYR A 47 8.11 0.52 18.20
CA TYR A 47 7.65 1.62 17.34
C TYR A 47 8.14 1.39 15.92
N LEU A 48 7.24 1.52 14.94
CA LEU A 48 7.62 1.38 13.54
C LEU A 48 8.53 2.54 13.13
N SER A 49 9.82 2.27 12.93
CA SER A 49 10.84 3.30 12.72
C SER A 49 11.17 3.54 11.25
N LYS A 50 10.92 2.54 10.40
CA LYS A 50 11.26 2.60 8.98
C LYS A 50 10.29 1.82 8.12
N LEU A 51 9.97 2.42 6.98
CA LEU A 51 9.32 1.80 5.82
C LEU A 51 10.04 2.30 4.56
N ASP A 52 10.91 1.48 3.96
CA ASP A 52 11.62 1.87 2.73
C ASP A 52 10.73 1.79 1.49
N ALA A 53 10.18 2.93 1.08
CA ALA A 53 9.27 3.06 -0.05
C ALA A 53 9.83 2.48 -1.36
N LEU A 54 11.16 2.55 -1.61
CA LEU A 54 11.76 2.00 -2.83
C LEU A 54 11.68 0.48 -2.85
N SER A 55 11.99 -0.16 -1.72
CA SER A 55 11.87 -1.61 -1.58
C SER A 55 10.43 -2.09 -1.72
N PHE A 56 9.46 -1.34 -1.16
CA PHE A 56 8.03 -1.61 -1.40
C PHE A 56 7.63 -1.50 -2.87
N GLY A 57 8.07 -0.45 -3.57
CA GLY A 57 7.80 -0.29 -5.00
C GLY A 57 8.42 -1.42 -5.84
N ASN A 58 9.64 -1.84 -5.51
CA ASN A 58 10.28 -2.98 -6.17
C ASN A 58 9.57 -4.31 -5.86
N ALA A 59 9.09 -4.51 -4.64
CA ALA A 59 8.30 -5.69 -4.29
C ALA A 59 7.02 -5.76 -5.11
N VAL A 60 6.26 -4.66 -5.24
CA VAL A 60 5.05 -4.60 -6.07
C VAL A 60 5.37 -4.87 -7.55
N LYS A 61 6.49 -4.34 -8.07
CA LYS A 61 6.95 -4.64 -9.43
C LYS A 61 7.22 -6.14 -9.62
N VAL A 62 7.87 -6.79 -8.65
CA VAL A 62 8.15 -8.24 -8.67
C VAL A 62 6.86 -9.07 -8.63
N LEU A 63 5.84 -8.62 -7.89
CA LEU A 63 4.51 -9.24 -7.86
C LEU A 63 3.77 -9.12 -9.21
N GLY A 64 4.18 -8.21 -10.09
CA GLY A 64 3.54 -7.94 -11.38
C GLY A 64 2.72 -6.64 -11.41
N GLY A 65 2.67 -5.87 -10.31
CA GLY A 65 1.97 -4.58 -10.23
C GLY A 65 2.71 -3.41 -10.90
N GLY A 66 3.83 -3.70 -11.56
CA GLY A 66 4.66 -2.70 -12.23
C GLY A 66 5.41 -3.30 -13.42
N ARG A 67 6.02 -2.41 -14.21
CA ARG A 67 6.72 -2.76 -15.45
C ARG A 67 8.23 -2.75 -15.26
N ALA A 68 8.93 -3.80 -15.71
CA ALA A 68 10.37 -3.81 -15.88
C ALA A 68 10.76 -3.34 -17.30
N THR A 69 9.96 -3.70 -18.31
CA THR A 69 10.05 -3.20 -19.70
C THR A 69 8.73 -2.52 -20.11
N LYS A 70 8.72 -1.83 -21.26
CA LYS A 70 7.51 -1.11 -21.70
C LYS A 70 6.37 -2.06 -22.08
N GLU A 71 6.72 -3.28 -22.45
CA GLU A 71 5.85 -4.31 -22.99
C GLU A 71 5.21 -5.19 -21.91
N ASP A 72 5.67 -5.08 -20.66
CA ASP A 72 5.16 -5.89 -19.56
C ASP A 72 3.67 -5.59 -19.28
N GLU A 73 2.89 -6.67 -19.18
CA GLU A 73 1.52 -6.62 -18.66
C GLU A 73 1.55 -6.42 -17.14
N ILE A 74 0.67 -5.54 -16.66
CA ILE A 74 0.49 -5.28 -15.24
C ILE A 74 -0.65 -6.16 -14.72
N ASP A 75 -0.39 -6.86 -13.64
CA ASP A 75 -1.42 -7.47 -12.81
C ASP A 75 -2.04 -6.38 -11.92
N LEU A 76 -3.30 -6.02 -12.19
CA LEU A 76 -3.99 -4.93 -11.49
C LEU A 76 -4.48 -5.33 -10.09
N GLY A 77 -4.50 -6.63 -9.78
CA GLY A 77 -5.02 -7.14 -8.51
C GLY A 77 -3.96 -7.29 -7.41
N VAL A 78 -2.68 -7.24 -7.76
CA VAL A 78 -1.57 -7.39 -6.80
C VAL A 78 -1.16 -6.06 -6.18
N GLY A 79 -0.61 -6.12 -4.97
CA GLY A 79 -0.16 -4.92 -4.28
C GLY A 79 0.08 -5.15 -2.79
N VAL A 80 0.33 -4.06 -2.07
CA VAL A 80 0.54 -4.07 -0.63
C VAL A 80 -0.34 -3.02 0.03
N VAL A 81 -1.06 -3.43 1.07
CA VAL A 81 -1.84 -2.55 1.95
C VAL A 81 -1.10 -2.43 3.27
N LEU A 82 -0.69 -1.22 3.63
CA LEU A 82 -0.04 -0.93 4.91
C LEU A 82 -1.09 -0.65 5.99
N HIS A 83 -0.96 -1.29 7.14
CA HIS A 83 -1.85 -1.10 8.30
C HIS A 83 -1.24 -0.23 9.39
N LYS A 84 0.08 -0.06 9.35
CA LYS A 84 0.87 0.77 10.28
C LYS A 84 1.73 1.78 9.51
N LYS A 85 2.02 2.92 10.13
CA LYS A 85 2.84 4.01 9.61
C LYS A 85 4.05 4.27 10.51
N ILE A 86 5.06 4.95 9.98
CA ILE A 86 6.23 5.35 10.78
C ILE A 86 5.78 6.22 11.97
N GLY A 87 6.22 5.84 13.17
CA GLY A 87 5.84 6.45 14.44
C GLY A 87 4.71 5.71 15.17
N ASP A 88 4.00 4.80 14.51
CA ASP A 88 2.97 4.00 15.16
C ASP A 88 3.60 2.99 16.14
N THR A 89 2.93 2.77 17.26
CA THR A 89 3.22 1.66 18.17
C THR A 89 2.74 0.35 17.56
N VAL A 90 3.55 -0.69 17.72
CA VAL A 90 3.26 -2.06 17.29
C VAL A 90 3.46 -3.02 18.44
N THR A 91 2.57 -3.99 18.58
CA THR A 91 2.74 -5.14 19.48
C THR A 91 3.19 -6.34 18.67
N GLU A 92 3.97 -7.24 19.25
CA GLU A 92 4.28 -8.54 18.63
C GLU A 92 2.97 -9.23 18.18
N GLY A 93 2.94 -9.69 16.94
CA GLY A 93 1.74 -10.25 16.31
C GLY A 93 0.78 -9.24 15.68
N ASP A 94 0.98 -7.93 15.85
CA ASP A 94 0.19 -6.91 15.13
C ASP A 94 0.38 -7.06 13.62
N SER A 95 -0.71 -6.98 12.86
CA SER A 95 -0.67 -6.90 11.40
C SER A 95 0.00 -5.60 10.97
N LEU A 96 1.17 -5.69 10.32
CA LEU A 96 1.88 -4.55 9.77
C LEU A 96 1.32 -4.18 8.39
N LEU A 97 1.04 -5.21 7.58
CA LEU A 97 0.59 -5.07 6.20
C LEU A 97 -0.02 -6.36 5.66
N THR A 98 -0.75 -6.23 4.55
CA THR A 98 -1.24 -7.34 3.73
C THR A 98 -0.67 -7.26 2.31
N ILE A 99 -0.11 -8.36 1.83
CA ILE A 99 0.37 -8.54 0.46
C ILE A 99 -0.70 -9.28 -0.33
N TYR A 100 -1.15 -8.70 -1.44
CA TYR A 100 -2.03 -9.33 -2.42
C TYR A 100 -1.18 -9.87 -3.56
N HIS A 101 -1.26 -11.17 -3.84
CA HIS A 101 -0.40 -11.83 -4.82
C HIS A 101 -1.12 -12.97 -5.57
N ASN A 102 -0.62 -13.29 -6.76
CA ASN A 102 -1.00 -14.46 -7.56
C ASN A 102 0.19 -15.43 -7.71
N ASP A 103 0.92 -15.62 -6.60
CA ASP A 103 2.12 -16.47 -6.41
C ASP A 103 3.40 -16.07 -7.18
N ARG A 104 3.27 -15.39 -8.33
CA ARG A 104 4.40 -14.82 -9.08
C ARG A 104 5.27 -13.95 -8.17
N GLY A 105 6.56 -14.28 -8.06
CA GLY A 105 7.56 -13.46 -7.37
C GLY A 105 7.32 -13.26 -5.87
N PHE A 106 6.37 -14.00 -5.26
CA PHE A 106 5.92 -13.74 -3.89
C PHE A 106 7.05 -13.84 -2.86
N LYS A 107 7.91 -14.86 -2.96
CA LYS A 107 9.04 -15.05 -2.02
C LYS A 107 10.03 -13.89 -2.07
N ASP A 108 10.35 -13.43 -3.28
CA ASP A 108 11.29 -12.32 -3.49
C ASP A 108 10.68 -11.00 -2.98
N ALA A 109 9.41 -10.76 -3.28
CA ALA A 109 8.67 -9.61 -2.79
C ALA A 109 8.58 -9.59 -1.25
N LEU A 110 8.29 -10.74 -0.63
CA LEU A 110 8.25 -10.86 0.83
C LEU A 110 9.61 -10.55 1.46
N GLY A 111 10.70 -11.07 0.90
CA GLY A 111 12.06 -10.77 1.36
C GLY A 111 12.41 -9.30 1.24
N LEU A 112 12.04 -8.65 0.13
CA LEU A 112 12.23 -7.19 -0.04
C LEU A 112 11.45 -6.40 1.02
N ILE A 113 10.20 -6.78 1.29
CA ILE A 113 9.34 -6.10 2.26
C ILE A 113 9.86 -6.28 3.70
N GLN A 114 10.26 -7.49 4.08
CA GLN A 114 10.80 -7.75 5.42
C GLN A 114 12.05 -6.92 5.70
N ASN A 115 12.94 -6.80 4.71
CA ASN A 115 14.15 -5.96 4.82
C ASN A 115 13.85 -4.44 4.78
N ALA A 116 12.64 -4.05 4.36
CA ALA A 116 12.23 -2.65 4.26
C ALA A 116 11.63 -2.09 5.56
N ILE A 117 11.41 -2.94 6.56
CA ILE A 117 10.73 -2.62 7.82
C ILE A 117 11.73 -2.67 8.96
N GLU A 118 11.68 -1.68 9.85
CA GLU A 118 12.41 -1.72 11.13
C GLU A 118 11.48 -1.32 12.28
N ILE A 119 11.58 -2.06 13.39
CA ILE A 119 10.88 -1.77 14.65
C ILE A 119 11.94 -1.37 15.69
N SER A 120 11.79 -0.15 16.21
CA SER A 120 12.66 0.44 17.23
C SER A 120 12.08 0.21 18.63
N ASP A 121 12.96 0.03 19.61
CA ASP A 121 12.58 -0.04 21.02
C ASP A 121 12.38 1.37 21.62
N ASN A 122 12.95 2.39 20.97
CA ASN A 122 12.78 3.80 21.33
C ASN A 122 11.61 4.43 20.56
N LEU A 123 10.96 5.42 21.18
CA LEU A 123 9.91 6.23 20.55
C LEU A 123 10.44 6.88 19.26
N VAL A 124 9.63 6.83 18.21
CA VAL A 124 9.90 7.46 16.91
C VAL A 124 8.78 8.45 16.61
N ASP A 125 9.15 9.69 16.28
CA ASP A 125 8.18 10.67 15.82
C ASP A 125 7.79 10.41 14.36
N ALA A 126 6.51 10.60 14.04
CA ALA A 126 6.04 10.54 12.66
C ALA A 126 6.75 11.61 11.81
N PRO A 127 7.22 11.26 10.60
CA PRO A 127 7.93 12.19 9.74
C PRO A 127 7.00 13.34 9.29
N ARG A 128 7.59 14.53 9.10
CA ARG A 128 6.85 15.67 8.53
C ARG A 128 6.43 15.34 7.10
N LEU A 129 5.14 15.52 6.79
CA LEU A 129 4.60 15.26 5.45
C LEU A 129 4.95 16.39 4.46
N ILE A 130 4.92 17.64 4.91
CA ILE A 130 5.24 18.83 4.10
C ILE A 130 6.39 19.55 4.78
N PHE A 131 7.50 19.73 4.07
CA PHE A 131 8.70 20.41 4.58
C PHE A 131 8.68 21.91 4.29
N GLU A 132 8.32 22.29 3.06
CA GLU A 132 8.24 23.67 2.60
C GLU A 132 7.17 23.81 1.50
N VAL A 133 6.69 25.04 1.31
CA VAL A 133 5.83 25.44 0.18
C VAL A 133 6.56 26.60 -0.49
N LEU A 134 7.03 26.37 -1.71
CA LEU A 134 7.78 27.34 -2.51
C LEU A 134 6.85 28.25 -3.31
#